data_AF-A0A5N6QW29-F1
#
_entry.id   AF-A0A5N6QW29-F1
#
_cell.length_a   1.000
_cell.length_b   1.000
_cell.length_c   1.000
_cell.angle_alpha   90.00
_cell.angle_beta   90.00
_cell.angle_gamma   90.00
#
_symmetry.space_group_name_H-M   'P 1'
#
loop_
_entity.id
_entity.type
_entity.pdbx_description
1 polymer ?
#
loop_
_entity_poly.entity_id
_entity_poly.type
_entity_poly.pdbx_seq_one_letter_code
_entity_poly.pdbx_strand_id
1 'polypeptide(L)'
;MAGPGKCFLVTGPPGVGKTTLIMRVIEALKASNPSLKVQGFYSHEVRQGSERVGFEVVTLDGRRGRLASTTISSPESFRWPNVGKYKVDITSFESLALPELQVREDTDLFIIDEIGKMEMYSSSFFPAVLKVLESSIPILASVPIPKFGRDIPGGTFD
;
A
#
# COMPACT_ATOMS: atom_id res chain seq x y z
N MET A 1 28.47 -8.54 -2.15
CA MET A 1 27.15 -8.08 -1.68
C MET A 1 26.34 -7.76 -2.92
N ALA A 2 25.16 -8.37 -3.09
CA ALA A 2 24.25 -7.96 -4.16
C ALA A 2 23.89 -6.48 -3.93
N GLY A 3 23.90 -5.67 -4.99
CA GLY A 3 23.51 -4.26 -4.90
C GLY A 3 22.05 -4.11 -4.46
N PRO A 4 21.64 -2.91 -4.02
CA PRO A 4 20.24 -2.67 -3.64
C PRO A 4 19.30 -3.00 -4.81
N GLY A 5 18.15 -3.58 -4.49
CA GLY A 5 17.10 -3.84 -5.47
C GLY A 5 16.67 -2.55 -6.18
N LYS A 6 16.27 -2.66 -7.46
CA LYS A 6 15.77 -1.48 -8.19
C LYS A 6 14.41 -1.07 -7.62
N CYS A 7 14.27 0.20 -7.26
CA CYS A 7 13.00 0.77 -6.78
C CYS A 7 12.37 1.64 -7.88
N PHE A 8 11.16 1.28 -8.30
CA PHE A 8 10.34 2.02 -9.25
C PHE A 8 9.15 2.65 -8.52
N LEU A 9 9.05 3.98 -8.56
CA LEU A 9 7.98 4.72 -7.92
C LEU A 9 7.03 5.31 -8.97
N VAL A 10 5.74 4.99 -8.85
CA VAL A 10 4.66 5.58 -9.63
C VAL A 10 4.01 6.69 -8.81
N THR A 11 4.04 7.92 -9.30
CA THR A 11 3.37 9.04 -8.63
C THR A 11 2.40 9.74 -9.56
N GLY A 12 1.44 10.43 -8.97
CA GLY A 12 0.37 11.10 -9.70
C GLY A 12 -0.76 11.57 -8.78
N PRO A 13 -1.66 12.43 -9.30
CA PRO A 13 -2.85 12.86 -8.57
C PRO A 13 -3.74 11.66 -8.16
N PRO A 14 -4.55 11.78 -7.10
CA PRO A 14 -5.54 10.77 -6.76
C PRO A 14 -6.49 10.50 -7.93
N GLY A 15 -6.79 9.23 -8.20
CA GLY A 15 -7.71 8.83 -9.27
C GLY A 15 -7.12 8.83 -10.69
N VAL A 16 -5.84 9.14 -10.87
CA VAL A 16 -5.19 9.15 -12.21
C VAL A 16 -4.99 7.73 -12.81
N GLY A 17 -5.18 6.68 -12.01
CA GLY A 17 -5.04 5.28 -12.47
C GLY A 17 -3.71 4.61 -12.13
N LYS A 18 -3.01 5.03 -11.07
CA LYS A 18 -1.73 4.41 -10.62
C LYS A 18 -1.89 2.92 -10.32
N THR A 19 -2.88 2.56 -9.51
CA THR A 19 -3.24 1.17 -9.22
C THR A 19 -3.50 0.38 -10.51
N THR A 20 -4.29 0.95 -11.43
CA THR A 20 -4.58 0.31 -12.72
C THR A 20 -3.31 0.07 -13.55
N LEU A 21 -2.39 1.04 -13.58
CA LEU A 21 -1.09 0.89 -14.25
C LEU A 21 -0.28 -0.24 -13.62
N ILE A 22 -0.13 -0.25 -12.30
CA ILE A 22 0.63 -1.27 -11.57
C ILE A 22 0.06 -2.66 -11.82
N MET A 23 -1.28 -2.82 -11.74
CA MET A 23 -1.93 -4.11 -11.98
C MET A 23 -1.70 -4.61 -13.41
N ARG A 24 -1.78 -3.73 -14.42
CA ARG A 24 -1.47 -4.09 -15.82
C ARG A 24 -0.02 -4.51 -16.01
N VAL A 25 0.92 -3.87 -15.32
CA VAL A 25 2.33 -4.27 -15.34
C VAL A 25 2.49 -5.67 -14.74
N ILE A 26 1.86 -5.95 -13.60
CA ILE A 26 1.90 -7.28 -12.96
C ILE A 26 1.30 -8.34 -13.89
N GLU A 27 0.15 -8.07 -14.52
CA GLU A 27 -0.47 -8.96 -15.49
C GLU A 27 0.45 -9.28 -16.67
N ALA A 28 1.07 -8.26 -17.27
CA ALA A 28 1.99 -8.43 -18.40
C ALA A 28 3.25 -9.22 -18.01
N LEU A 29 3.79 -8.96 -16.82
CA LEU A 29 4.95 -9.67 -16.29
C LEU A 29 4.63 -11.14 -16.02
N LYS A 30 3.49 -11.43 -15.39
CA LYS A 30 3.03 -12.82 -15.15
C LYS A 30 2.72 -13.56 -16.44
N ALA A 31 2.19 -12.89 -17.46
CA ALA A 31 1.96 -13.49 -18.77
C ALA A 31 3.27 -13.87 -19.48
N SER A 32 4.33 -13.06 -19.29
CA SER A 32 5.64 -13.29 -19.91
C SER A 32 6.54 -14.22 -19.08
N ASN A 33 6.32 -14.28 -17.76
CA ASN A 33 7.05 -15.13 -16.82
C ASN A 33 6.06 -15.72 -15.80
N PRO A 34 5.42 -16.87 -16.11
CA PRO A 34 4.42 -17.49 -15.22
C PRO A 34 4.98 -17.95 -13.87
N SER A 35 6.29 -18.18 -13.77
CA SER A 35 6.97 -18.54 -12.52
C SER A 35 7.32 -17.35 -11.63
N LEU A 36 7.07 -16.11 -12.10
CA LEU A 36 7.40 -14.90 -11.35
C LEU A 36 6.63 -14.85 -10.02
N LYS A 37 7.38 -14.86 -8.92
CA LYS A 37 6.84 -14.76 -7.56
C LYS A 37 6.76 -13.30 -7.14
N VAL A 38 5.53 -12.79 -7.15
CA VAL A 38 5.23 -11.42 -6.77
C VAL A 38 4.61 -11.40 -5.38
N GLN A 39 5.14 -10.57 -4.50
CA GLN A 39 4.65 -10.38 -3.14
C GLN A 39 4.21 -8.93 -2.93
N GLY A 40 3.23 -8.71 -2.06
CA GLY A 40 2.81 -7.37 -1.67
C GLY A 40 1.31 -7.19 -1.68
N PHE A 41 0.89 -5.92 -1.74
CA PHE A 41 -0.51 -5.55 -1.71
C PHE A 41 -0.77 -4.31 -2.56
N TYR A 42 -2.04 -4.09 -2.87
CA TYR A 42 -2.53 -2.85 -3.48
C TYR A 42 -3.76 -2.33 -2.73
N SER A 43 -4.00 -1.03 -2.83
CA SER A 43 -5.16 -0.36 -2.25
C SER A 43 -6.29 -0.33 -3.27
N HIS A 44 -7.51 -0.59 -2.81
CA HIS A 44 -8.72 -0.59 -3.62
C HIS A 44 -9.70 0.46 -3.12
N GLU A 45 -10.18 1.30 -4.03
CA GLU A 45 -11.16 2.34 -3.72
C GLU A 45 -12.57 1.73 -3.61
N VAL A 46 -13.22 1.89 -2.46
CA VAL A 46 -14.59 1.41 -2.22
C VAL A 46 -15.58 2.53 -2.47
N ARG A 47 -16.54 2.28 -3.37
CA ARG A 47 -17.59 3.23 -3.74
C ARG A 47 -18.99 2.68 -3.48
N GLN A 48 -19.91 3.56 -3.10
CA GLN A 48 -21.36 3.32 -3.13
C GLN A 48 -21.97 4.32 -4.11
N GLY A 49 -22.43 3.83 -5.26
CA GLY A 49 -22.81 4.70 -6.38
C GLY A 49 -21.63 5.55 -6.86
N SER A 50 -21.82 6.86 -6.94
CA SER A 50 -20.76 7.81 -7.33
C SER A 50 -19.86 8.24 -6.16
N GLU A 51 -20.24 7.93 -4.92
CA GLU A 51 -19.52 8.38 -3.74
C GLU A 51 -18.45 7.37 -3.32
N ARG A 52 -17.24 7.86 -3.07
CA ARG A 52 -16.19 7.09 -2.39
C ARG A 52 -16.43 7.04 -0.89
N VAL A 53 -16.68 5.84 -0.39
CA VAL A 53 -17.00 5.55 1.01
C VAL A 53 -15.84 4.95 1.80
N GLY A 54 -14.78 4.48 1.13
CA GLY A 54 -13.63 3.93 1.83
C GLY A 54 -12.53 3.40 0.94
N PHE A 55 -11.61 2.69 1.57
CA PHE A 55 -10.45 2.04 0.97
C PHE A 55 -10.25 0.67 1.61
N GLU A 56 -9.84 -0.30 0.80
CA GLU A 56 -9.43 -1.63 1.21
C GLU A 56 -7.95 -1.84 0.88
N VAL A 57 -7.25 -2.62 1.69
CA VAL A 57 -6.01 -3.27 1.29
C VAL A 57 -6.35 -4.63 0.69
N VAL A 58 -5.72 -4.96 -0.44
CA VAL A 58 -5.91 -6.20 -1.17
C VAL A 58 -4.55 -6.83 -1.43
N THR A 59 -4.36 -8.05 -0.93
CA THR A 59 -3.15 -8.84 -1.20
C THR A 59 -3.20 -9.41 -2.63
N LEU A 60 -2.04 -9.80 -3.16
CA LEU A 60 -1.97 -10.35 -4.52
C LEU A 60 -2.63 -11.73 -4.69
N ASP A 61 -2.94 -12.42 -3.58
CA ASP A 61 -3.76 -13.64 -3.53
C ASP A 61 -5.27 -13.37 -3.36
N GLY A 62 -5.68 -12.10 -3.29
CA GLY A 62 -7.07 -11.67 -3.28
C GLY A 62 -7.73 -11.55 -1.91
N ARG A 63 -7.00 -11.76 -0.80
CA ARG A 63 -7.51 -11.41 0.54
C ARG A 63 -7.72 -9.89 0.63
N ARG A 64 -8.78 -9.49 1.32
CA ARG A 64 -9.20 -8.09 1.45
C ARG A 64 -9.40 -7.73 2.90
N GLY A 65 -9.00 -6.51 3.25
CA GLY A 65 -9.26 -5.94 4.57
C GLY A 65 -9.46 -4.44 4.45
N ARG A 66 -10.12 -3.87 5.43
CA ARG A 66 -10.44 -2.46 5.43
C ARG A 66 -9.19 -1.65 5.76
N LEU A 67 -8.94 -0.60 4.97
CA LEU A 67 -7.93 0.42 5.30
C LEU A 67 -8.61 1.63 5.93
N ALA A 68 -9.69 2.13 5.31
CA ALA A 68 -10.41 3.28 5.86
C ALA A 68 -11.87 3.31 5.40
N SER A 69 -12.77 3.92 6.18
CA SER A 69 -14.18 4.07 5.80
C SER A 69 -14.86 5.27 6.45
N THR A 70 -15.90 5.80 5.80
CA THR A 70 -16.79 6.85 6.31
C THR A 70 -17.97 6.32 7.12
N THR A 71 -18.26 5.01 7.04
CA THR A 71 -19.51 4.42 7.57
C THR A 71 -19.33 3.70 8.90
N ILE A 72 -18.21 3.90 9.59
CA ILE A 72 -17.89 3.17 10.83
C ILE A 72 -18.37 3.92 12.07
N SER A 73 -19.21 3.23 12.84
CA SER A 73 -19.73 3.65 14.13
C SER A 73 -19.61 2.53 15.17
N SER A 74 -18.39 2.01 15.38
CA SER A 74 -18.08 1.14 16.52
C SER A 74 -17.42 1.94 17.66
N PRO A 75 -17.55 1.52 18.93
CA PRO A 75 -16.87 2.17 20.06
C PRO A 75 -15.35 2.31 19.86
N GLU A 76 -14.71 1.29 19.27
CA GLU A 76 -13.28 1.29 18.99
C GLU A 76 -12.89 2.35 17.94
N SER A 77 -13.76 2.56 16.94
CA SER A 77 -13.52 3.49 15.84
C SER A 77 -13.49 4.96 16.25
N PHE A 78 -13.91 5.30 17.48
CA PHE A 78 -13.82 6.69 17.98
C PHE A 78 -12.39 7.13 18.24
N ARG A 79 -11.46 6.19 18.46
CA ARG A 79 -10.04 6.49 18.69
C ARG A 79 -9.18 6.38 17.43
N TRP A 80 -9.78 6.01 16.31
CA TRP A 80 -9.04 5.81 15.06
C TRP A 80 -8.63 7.14 14.45
N PRO A 81 -7.45 7.19 13.80
CA PRO A 81 -7.02 8.39 13.11
C PRO A 81 -7.95 8.72 11.94
N ASN A 82 -8.04 10.01 11.64
CA ASN A 82 -8.86 10.52 10.55
C ASN A 82 -7.99 11.09 9.43
N VAL A 83 -8.33 10.75 8.20
CA VAL A 83 -7.79 11.39 6.99
C VAL A 83 -8.97 11.98 6.22
N GLY A 84 -9.17 13.29 6.38
CA GLY A 84 -10.39 13.95 5.90
C GLY A 84 -11.62 13.35 6.58
N LYS A 85 -12.57 12.83 5.79
CA LYS A 85 -13.79 12.17 6.29
C LYS A 85 -13.62 10.68 6.64
N TYR A 86 -12.45 10.09 6.39
CA TYR A 86 -12.23 8.64 6.54
C TYR A 86 -11.58 8.32 7.88
N LYS A 87 -12.15 7.36 8.61
CA LYS A 87 -11.52 6.74 9.77
C LYS A 87 -10.64 5.58 9.31
N VAL A 88 -9.39 5.54 9.76
CA VAL A 88 -8.39 4.54 9.34
C VAL A 88 -8.38 3.35 10.31
N ASP A 89 -8.55 2.15 9.77
CA ASP A 89 -8.53 0.89 10.50
C ASP A 89 -7.13 0.29 10.48
N ILE A 90 -6.26 0.78 11.38
CA ILE A 90 -4.85 0.35 11.44
C ILE A 90 -4.76 -1.16 11.66
N THR A 91 -5.56 -1.70 12.59
CA THR A 91 -5.51 -3.12 12.93
C THR A 91 -5.88 -4.01 11.75
N SER A 92 -6.95 -3.68 11.02
CA SER A 92 -7.31 -4.42 9.81
C SER A 92 -6.24 -4.29 8.73
N PHE A 93 -5.67 -3.09 8.53
CA PHE A 93 -4.59 -2.88 7.57
C PHE A 93 -3.35 -3.72 7.91
N GLU A 94 -2.87 -3.64 9.15
CA GLU A 94 -1.66 -4.33 9.59
C GLU A 94 -1.77 -5.85 9.45
N SER A 95 -2.93 -6.42 9.79
CA SER A 95 -3.18 -7.86 9.70
C SER A 95 -3.02 -8.46 8.30
N LEU A 96 -3.13 -7.63 7.25
CA LEU A 96 -2.95 -8.06 5.86
C LEU A 96 -1.68 -7.50 5.23
N ALA A 97 -1.36 -6.23 5.43
CA ALA A 97 -0.24 -5.58 4.77
C ALA A 97 1.12 -6.05 5.33
N LEU A 98 1.28 -6.17 6.64
CA LEU A 98 2.59 -6.47 7.24
C LEU A 98 3.11 -7.89 6.92
N PRO A 99 2.27 -8.95 6.85
CA PRO A 99 2.70 -10.26 6.36
C PRO A 99 3.21 -10.24 4.92
N GLU A 100 2.64 -9.35 4.08
CA GLU A 100 3.05 -9.19 2.67
C GLU A 100 4.34 -8.36 2.51
N LEU A 101 4.87 -7.75 3.58
CA LEU A 101 6.15 -7.04 3.56
C LEU A 101 7.31 -7.82 4.19
N GLN A 102 7.08 -9.07 4.61
CA GLN A 102 8.16 -9.92 5.10
C GLN A 102 9.04 -10.36 3.93
N VAL A 103 10.33 -10.05 3.96
CA VAL A 103 11.27 -10.43 2.89
C VAL A 103 11.43 -11.94 2.85
N ARG A 104 11.05 -12.57 1.74
CA ARG A 104 11.21 -14.02 1.49
C ARG A 104 12.26 -14.22 0.40
N GLU A 105 13.12 -15.21 0.55
CA GLU A 105 14.22 -15.49 -0.40
C GLU A 105 13.74 -15.82 -1.81
N ASP A 106 12.51 -16.32 -1.94
CA ASP A 106 11.91 -16.72 -3.19
C ASP A 106 11.07 -15.63 -3.86
N THR A 107 11.09 -14.39 -3.36
CA THR A 107 10.35 -13.28 -3.97
C THR A 107 11.17 -12.62 -5.07
N ASP A 108 10.59 -12.51 -6.27
CA ASP A 108 11.22 -11.88 -7.43
C ASP A 108 10.88 -10.39 -7.58
N LEU A 109 9.73 -9.96 -7.04
CA LEU A 109 9.23 -8.59 -7.14
C LEU A 109 8.29 -8.24 -5.98
N PHE A 110 8.49 -7.07 -5.39
CA PHE A 110 7.57 -6.47 -4.43
C PHE A 110 6.64 -5.44 -5.06
N ILE A 111 5.38 -5.45 -4.64
CA ILE A 111 4.35 -4.47 -5.00
C ILE A 111 3.84 -3.76 -3.74
N ILE A 112 3.91 -2.43 -3.74
CA ILE A 112 3.37 -1.62 -2.65
C ILE A 112 2.57 -0.45 -3.22
N ASP A 113 1.28 -0.63 -3.39
CA ASP A 113 0.36 0.42 -3.84
C ASP A 113 -0.65 0.70 -2.72
N GLU A 114 -0.63 1.78 -1.96
CA GLU A 114 0.19 2.99 -2.03
C GLU A 114 0.97 3.18 -0.71
N ILE A 115 2.13 3.83 -0.77
CA ILE A 115 2.83 4.34 0.42
C ILE A 115 2.30 5.76 0.68
N GLY A 116 1.15 5.82 1.34
CA GLY A 116 0.37 7.03 1.53
C GLY A 116 0.14 7.40 2.99
N LYS A 117 -0.56 8.54 3.18
CA LYS A 117 -0.85 9.07 4.53
C LYS A 117 -1.65 8.10 5.39
N MET A 118 -2.53 7.28 4.81
CA MET A 118 -3.39 6.37 5.59
C MET A 118 -2.59 5.21 6.15
N GLU A 119 -1.73 4.61 5.32
CA GLU A 119 -0.86 3.48 5.64
C GLU A 119 0.20 3.89 6.68
N MET A 120 0.71 5.13 6.58
CA MET A 120 1.70 5.69 7.50
C MET A 120 1.18 5.95 8.93
N TYR A 121 -0.12 5.76 9.21
CA TYR A 121 -0.61 5.72 10.60
C TYR A 121 -0.22 4.43 11.33
N SER A 122 0.13 3.37 10.61
CA SER A 122 0.77 2.19 11.21
C SER A 122 2.23 2.51 11.50
N SER A 123 2.61 2.49 12.78
CA SER A 123 4.02 2.64 13.20
C SER A 123 4.90 1.49 12.71
N SER A 124 4.29 0.35 12.39
CA SER A 124 4.99 -0.86 11.92
C SER A 124 5.20 -0.88 10.40
N PHE A 125 4.38 -0.13 9.66
CA PHE A 125 4.39 -0.15 8.19
C PHE A 125 5.67 0.44 7.60
N PHE A 126 6.06 1.65 8.02
CA PHE A 126 7.24 2.30 7.47
C PHE A 126 8.54 1.50 7.71
N PRO A 127 8.81 0.97 8.93
CA PRO A 127 9.94 0.04 9.14
C PRO A 127 9.88 -1.21 8.26
N ALA A 128 8.69 -1.76 7.98
CA ALA A 128 8.55 -2.90 7.08
C ALA A 128 8.90 -2.53 5.62
N VAL A 129 8.44 -1.37 5.14
CA VAL A 129 8.81 -0.85 3.81
C VAL A 129 10.32 -0.62 3.69
N LEU A 130 10.97 -0.08 4.72
CA LEU A 130 12.43 0.09 4.74
C LEU A 130 13.17 -1.24 4.61
N LYS A 131 12.76 -2.28 5.33
CA LYS A 131 13.36 -3.62 5.21
C LYS A 131 13.24 -4.18 3.79
N VAL A 132 12.12 -3.94 3.12
CA VAL A 132 11.95 -4.32 1.71
C VAL A 132 12.90 -3.53 0.81
N LEU A 133 13.03 -2.21 1.01
CA LEU A 133 13.95 -1.34 0.27
C LEU A 133 15.43 -1.69 0.46
N GLU A 134 15.80 -2.18 1.64
CA GLU A 134 17.15 -2.65 1.95
C GLU A 134 17.48 -4.01 1.32
N SER A 135 16.46 -4.74 0.83
CA SER A 135 16.67 -6.02 0.15
C SER A 135 17.22 -5.83 -1.28
N SER A 136 17.72 -6.93 -1.86
CA SER A 136 18.12 -6.95 -3.28
C SER A 136 16.94 -7.14 -4.24
N ILE A 137 15.71 -7.24 -3.73
CA ILE A 137 14.52 -7.56 -4.52
C ILE A 137 13.97 -6.27 -5.14
N PRO A 138 13.68 -6.25 -6.46
CA PRO A 138 13.05 -5.10 -7.09
C PRO A 138 11.69 -4.75 -6.47
N ILE A 139 11.36 -3.46 -6.45
CA ILE A 139 10.10 -2.94 -5.90
C ILE A 139 9.43 -2.08 -6.95
N LEU A 140 8.12 -2.30 -7.15
CA LEU A 140 7.22 -1.37 -7.84
C LEU A 140 6.22 -0.86 -6.82
N ALA A 141 6.34 0.41 -6.46
CA ALA A 141 5.47 1.05 -5.49
C ALA A 141 4.81 2.30 -6.05
N SER A 142 3.72 2.74 -5.41
CA SER A 142 3.13 4.04 -5.70
C SER A 142 3.22 4.97 -4.50
N VAL A 143 3.37 6.26 -4.78
CA VAL A 143 3.38 7.34 -3.79
C VAL A 143 2.46 8.46 -4.22
N PRO A 144 1.67 9.07 -3.33
CA PRO A 144 0.82 10.19 -3.68
C PRO A 144 1.67 11.42 -3.97
N ILE A 145 1.17 12.30 -4.84
CA ILE A 145 1.72 13.65 -4.94
C ILE A 145 1.27 14.45 -3.70
N PRO A 146 2.20 15.07 -2.95
CA PRO A 146 1.83 15.94 -1.84
C PRO A 146 1.00 17.12 -2.35
N LYS A 147 -0.16 17.35 -1.74
CA LYS A 147 -0.95 18.56 -2.00
C LYS A 147 -0.17 19.76 -1.46
N PHE A 148 0.23 20.67 -2.35
CA PHE A 148 0.88 21.95 -2.01
C PHE A 148 2.30 21.85 -1.41
N GLY A 149 3.09 20.84 -1.77
CA GLY A 149 4.50 20.78 -1.38
C GLY A 149 4.76 20.57 0.11
N ARG A 150 3.77 20.08 0.87
CA ARG A 150 3.97 19.65 2.26
C ARG A 150 4.32 18.17 2.28
N ASP A 151 5.29 17.80 3.11
CA ASP A 151 5.65 16.40 3.30
C ASP A 151 4.43 15.56 3.69
N ILE A 152 4.38 14.34 3.16
CA ILE A 152 3.50 13.30 3.70
C ILE A 152 4.05 13.03 5.10
N PRO A 153 3.25 13.12 6.18
CA PRO A 153 3.76 12.88 7.52
C PRO A 153 4.32 11.45 7.62
N GLY A 154 5.63 11.32 7.52
CA GLY A 154 6.39 10.19 8.04
C GLY A 154 6.65 10.49 9.51
N GLY A 155 6.47 9.50 10.38
CA GLY A 155 6.73 9.65 11.81
C GLY A 155 8.06 10.37 12.07
N THR A 156 8.07 11.21 13.09
CA THR A 156 9.30 11.86 13.58
C THR A 156 10.34 10.79 13.85
N PHE A 157 11.47 10.88 13.14
CA PHE A 157 12.65 10.11 13.43
C PHE A 157 13.30 10.76 14.65
N ASP A 158 13.04 10.21 15.84
CA ASP A 158 13.85 10.44 17.03
C ASP A 158 14.91 9.34 17.15
#